data_AF-A0A6A3ACW0-F1
#
_entry.id   AF-A0A6A3ACW0-F1
#
_cell.length_a   1.000
_cell.length_b   1.000
_cell.length_c   1.000
_cell.angle_alpha   90.00
_cell.angle_beta   90.00
_cell.angle_gamma   90.00
#
_symmetry.space_group_name_H-M   'P 1'
#
loop_
_entity.id
_entity.type
_entity.pdbx_description
1 polymer ?
#
loop_
_entity_poly.entity_id
_entity_poly.type
_entity_poly.pdbx_seq_one_letter_code
_entity_poly.pdbx_strand_id
1 'polypeptide(L)'
;MIAHGSGQHQLYASVPAHSAFGNPASNDDKVEERKESEEMSKAFEAVAGVRKEVDKLSERVTALEVAVNSGTKVANEEFDVSAELLMRELLKLDGIESEGEVKLQRKAEVQRVQNFHDTLDKLKARNSNPFSDKLKAVKVATNWGTFDSRMGNLTAPLPTSSSTNVTRDWERFDD
;
A
#
# COMPACT_ATOMS: atom_id res chain seq x y z
N MET A 1 59.59 89.20 35.97
CA MET A 1 58.82 88.82 37.16
C MET A 1 57.86 87.71 36.70
N ILE A 2 58.06 86.41 37.00
CA ILE A 2 57.95 85.72 38.32
C ILE A 2 56.54 86.00 38.89
N ALA A 3 55.63 85.06 39.19
CA ALA A 3 55.71 83.61 39.42
C ALA A 3 54.29 82.96 39.59
N HIS A 4 54.20 81.68 39.20
CA HIS A 4 53.67 80.51 39.95
C HIS A 4 52.17 80.21 40.14
N GLY A 5 51.89 78.90 40.00
CA GLY A 5 50.76 78.15 40.58
C GLY A 5 50.23 77.07 39.63
N SER A 6 50.97 76.00 39.29
CA SER A 6 51.11 74.72 40.02
C SER A 6 49.79 74.01 40.36
N GLY A 7 49.48 72.95 39.60
CA GLY A 7 48.53 71.90 39.96
C GLY A 7 49.01 70.59 39.35
N GLN A 8 49.44 69.66 40.20
CA GLN A 8 50.12 68.42 39.81
C GLN A 8 49.18 67.32 39.31
N HIS A 9 49.76 66.46 38.47
CA HIS A 9 49.63 65.00 38.40
C HIS A 9 48.31 64.37 38.82
N GLN A 10 47.66 63.70 37.86
CA GLN A 10 47.42 62.26 38.02
C GLN A 10 47.69 61.52 36.70
N LEU A 11 48.62 60.58 36.76
CA LEU A 11 48.83 59.52 35.79
C LEU A 11 47.74 58.47 35.99
N TYR A 12 46.90 58.23 34.99
CA TYR A 12 46.22 56.94 34.83
C TYR A 12 46.36 56.52 33.38
N ALA A 13 47.28 55.58 33.16
CA ALA A 13 47.38 54.79 31.95
C ALA A 13 46.43 53.58 32.03
N SER A 14 46.05 53.06 30.85
CA SER A 14 45.35 51.78 30.61
C SER A 14 43.86 51.75 31.01
N VAL A 15 42.91 51.35 30.16
CA VAL A 15 42.88 50.24 29.18
C VAL A 15 41.92 50.60 28.02
N PRO A 16 42.13 50.14 26.77
CA PRO A 16 41.11 50.24 25.73
C PRO A 16 39.98 49.25 26.01
N ALA A 17 38.75 49.73 26.19
CA ALA A 17 37.56 48.88 26.26
C ALA A 17 37.23 48.33 24.86
N HIS A 18 38.00 47.33 24.41
CA HIS A 18 37.52 46.38 23.42
C HIS A 18 36.74 45.29 24.18
N SER A 19 35.43 45.50 24.34
CA SER A 19 34.48 44.41 24.49
C SER A 19 33.42 44.56 23.43
N ALA A 20 33.80 44.25 22.19
CA ALA A 20 32.85 43.65 21.28
C ALA A 20 32.49 42.29 21.90
N PHE A 21 31.40 42.28 22.67
CA PHE A 21 30.75 41.04 23.08
C PHE A 21 30.15 40.43 21.81
N GLY A 22 31.01 39.80 21.01
CA GLY A 22 30.60 38.94 19.93
C GLY A 22 29.78 37.83 20.57
N ASN A 23 28.47 37.88 20.36
CA ASN A 23 27.56 36.84 20.78
C ASN A 23 27.96 35.56 20.00
N PRO A 24 28.42 34.46 20.64
CA PRO A 24 28.80 33.25 19.91
C PRO A 24 27.60 32.47 19.37
N ALA A 25 26.36 32.91 19.61
CA ALA A 25 25.14 32.21 19.19
C ALA A 25 24.92 32.13 17.66
N SER A 26 25.69 32.85 16.83
CA SER A 26 25.36 33.01 15.40
C SER A 26 25.87 31.89 14.46
N ASN A 27 26.81 31.05 14.91
CA ASN A 27 27.46 30.07 14.02
C ASN A 27 26.83 28.68 14.10
N ASP A 28 26.42 28.27 15.30
CA ASP A 28 25.85 26.95 15.56
C ASP A 28 24.42 26.86 14.97
N ASP A 29 23.59 27.88 15.20
CA ASP A 29 22.22 27.95 14.64
C ASP A 29 22.19 27.85 13.10
N LYS A 30 23.16 28.47 12.41
CA LYS A 30 23.25 28.46 10.93
C LYS A 30 23.85 27.17 10.36
N VAL A 31 24.49 26.35 11.21
CA VAL A 31 25.00 25.02 10.82
C VAL A 31 23.91 23.97 11.03
N GLU A 32 23.15 24.07 12.12
CA GLU A 32 22.01 23.17 12.38
C GLU A 32 20.89 23.36 11.34
N GLU A 33 20.52 24.61 10.99
CA GLU A 33 19.53 24.89 9.94
C GLU A 33 19.92 24.30 8.56
N ARG A 34 21.22 24.31 8.24
CA ARG A 34 21.72 23.71 6.99
C ARG A 34 21.69 22.18 7.02
N LYS A 35 21.92 21.56 8.17
CA LYS A 35 21.79 20.10 8.32
C LYS A 35 20.34 19.66 8.23
N GLU A 36 19.42 20.36 8.91
CA GLU A 36 17.99 20.07 8.88
C GLU A 36 17.41 20.17 7.46
N SER A 37 17.80 21.19 6.70
CA SER A 37 17.38 21.33 5.29
C SER A 37 17.96 20.25 4.38
N GLU A 38 19.20 19.81 4.62
CA GLU A 38 19.82 18.71 3.89
C GLU A 38 19.14 17.37 4.19
N GLU A 39 18.84 17.09 5.45
CA GLU A 39 18.10 15.89 5.89
C GLU A 39 16.69 15.85 5.30
N MET A 40 15.99 16.98 5.30
CA MET A 40 14.69 17.11 4.66
C MET A 40 14.76 16.85 3.14
N SER A 41 15.78 17.39 2.47
CA SER A 41 15.99 17.18 1.03
C SER A 41 16.25 15.70 0.73
N LYS A 42 17.09 15.02 1.52
CA LYS A 42 17.34 13.58 1.41
C LYS A 42 16.07 12.75 1.63
N ALA A 43 15.23 13.13 2.60
CA ALA A 43 13.98 12.43 2.86
C ALA A 43 12.99 12.59 1.70
N PHE A 44 12.89 13.77 1.09
CA PHE A 44 12.11 13.97 -0.15
C PHE A 44 12.62 13.11 -1.30
N GLU A 45 13.94 13.08 -1.52
CA GLU A 45 14.56 12.25 -2.55
C GLU A 45 14.30 10.75 -2.32
N ALA A 46 14.36 10.29 -1.06
CA ALA A 46 14.05 8.93 -0.69
C ALA A 46 12.58 8.57 -1.00
N VAL A 47 11.62 9.43 -0.64
CA VAL A 47 10.20 9.24 -0.99
C VAL A 47 10.00 9.23 -2.51
N ALA A 48 10.66 10.12 -3.25
CA ALA A 48 10.60 10.16 -4.71
C ALA A 48 11.18 8.88 -5.35
N GLY A 49 12.25 8.34 -4.78
CA GLY A 49 12.84 7.06 -5.18
C GLY A 49 11.86 5.89 -5.01
N VAL A 50 11.22 5.79 -3.84
CA VAL A 50 10.19 4.76 -3.59
C VAL A 50 9.02 4.93 -4.55
N ARG A 51 8.52 6.16 -4.74
CA ARG A 51 7.42 6.46 -5.66
C ARG A 51 7.67 5.94 -7.06
N LYS A 52 8.89 6.08 -7.58
CA LYS A 52 9.28 5.56 -8.90
C LYS A 52 9.20 4.04 -8.97
N GLU A 53 9.58 3.32 -7.92
CA GLU A 53 9.45 1.86 -7.88
C GLU A 53 7.97 1.44 -7.76
N VAL A 54 7.17 2.17 -6.96
CA VAL A 54 5.73 1.93 -6.88
C VAL A 54 5.03 2.22 -8.22
N ASP A 55 5.48 3.21 -9.00
CA ASP A 55 4.97 3.45 -10.36
C ASP A 55 5.17 2.21 -11.25
N LYS A 56 6.37 1.61 -11.25
CA LYS A 56 6.64 0.37 -12.01
C LYS A 56 5.80 -0.81 -11.51
N LEU A 57 5.64 -0.95 -10.20
CA LEU A 57 4.80 -2.00 -9.63
C LEU A 57 3.34 -1.81 -10.02
N SER A 58 2.86 -0.57 -10.11
CA SER A 58 1.50 -0.27 -10.58
C SER A 58 1.27 -0.76 -12.01
N GLU A 59 2.25 -0.59 -12.91
CA GLU A 59 2.18 -1.11 -14.28
C GLU A 59 2.06 -2.64 -14.29
N ARG A 60 2.81 -3.34 -13.43
CA ARG A 60 2.70 -4.80 -13.26
C ARG A 60 1.32 -5.21 -12.75
N VAL A 61 0.78 -4.50 -11.75
CA VAL A 61 -0.58 -4.76 -11.23
C VAL A 61 -1.63 -4.55 -12.32
N THR A 62 -1.52 -3.50 -13.12
CA THR A 62 -2.42 -3.27 -14.27
C THR A 62 -2.30 -4.37 -15.32
N ALA A 63 -1.09 -4.84 -15.63
CA ALA A 63 -0.91 -5.95 -16.56
C ALA A 63 -1.57 -7.24 -16.05
N LEU A 64 -1.43 -7.55 -14.75
CA LEU A 64 -2.11 -8.67 -14.10
C LEU A 64 -3.63 -8.52 -14.15
N GLU A 65 -4.13 -7.31 -13.88
CA GLU A 65 -5.56 -7.01 -13.96
C GLU A 65 -6.12 -7.28 -15.36
N VAL A 66 -5.46 -6.79 -16.40
CA VAL A 66 -5.84 -7.02 -17.80
C VAL A 66 -5.83 -8.52 -18.13
N ALA A 67 -4.77 -9.24 -17.74
CA ALA A 67 -4.66 -10.68 -17.97
C ALA A 67 -5.82 -11.45 -17.32
N VAL A 68 -6.08 -11.22 -16.02
CA VAL A 68 -7.17 -11.89 -15.30
C VAL A 68 -8.53 -11.52 -15.89
N ASN A 69 -8.76 -10.24 -16.22
CA ASN A 69 -10.03 -9.78 -16.80
C ASN A 69 -10.28 -10.34 -18.21
N SER A 70 -9.22 -10.60 -18.98
CA SER A 70 -9.31 -11.31 -20.26
C SER A 70 -9.59 -12.81 -20.13
N GLY A 71 -9.58 -13.35 -18.90
CA GLY A 71 -9.76 -14.78 -18.64
C GLY A 71 -8.48 -15.60 -18.73
N THR A 72 -7.31 -14.95 -18.88
CA THR A 72 -6.02 -15.63 -18.86
C THR A 72 -5.73 -16.14 -17.46
N LYS A 73 -5.38 -17.44 -17.34
CA LYS A 73 -4.98 -18.02 -16.06
C LYS A 73 -3.54 -17.59 -15.74
N VAL A 74 -3.37 -16.80 -14.68
CA VAL A 74 -2.07 -16.34 -14.22
C VAL A 74 -1.58 -17.24 -13.07
N ALA A 75 -0.28 -17.48 -12.99
CA ALA A 75 0.34 -18.24 -11.90
C ALA A 75 0.17 -17.49 -10.55
N ASN A 76 -0.02 -18.21 -9.44
CA ASN A 76 -0.25 -17.57 -8.14
C ASN A 76 0.99 -16.79 -7.67
N GLU A 77 2.17 -17.29 -8.04
CA GLU A 77 3.48 -16.75 -7.76
C GLU A 77 3.64 -15.33 -8.31
N GLU A 78 3.00 -15.00 -9.44
CA GLU A 78 3.07 -13.65 -10.00
C GLU A 78 2.37 -12.61 -9.10
N PHE A 79 1.29 -13.01 -8.43
CA PHE A 79 0.62 -12.17 -7.43
C PHE A 79 1.46 -12.08 -6.16
N ASP A 80 1.99 -13.21 -5.69
CA ASP A 80 2.80 -13.26 -4.47
C ASP A 80 4.08 -12.43 -4.58
N VAL A 81 4.81 -12.58 -5.69
CA VAL A 81 6.00 -11.75 -5.96
C VAL A 81 5.63 -10.27 -6.06
N SER A 82 4.50 -9.93 -6.68
CA SER A 82 4.07 -8.53 -6.78
C SER A 82 3.71 -7.94 -5.41
N ALA A 83 3.02 -8.72 -4.56
CA ALA A 83 2.68 -8.34 -3.20
C ALA A 83 3.94 -8.18 -2.34
N GLU A 84 4.89 -9.11 -2.42
CA GLU A 84 6.17 -9.03 -1.72
C GLU A 84 6.97 -7.78 -2.09
N LEU A 85 7.00 -7.42 -3.38
CA LEU A 85 7.69 -6.20 -3.83
C LEU A 85 7.02 -4.94 -3.28
N LEU A 86 5.69 -4.88 -3.25
CA LEU A 86 4.95 -3.79 -2.62
C LEU A 86 5.25 -3.69 -1.12
N MET A 87 5.31 -4.82 -0.42
CA MET A 87 5.66 -4.85 1.02
C MET A 87 7.09 -4.36 1.28
N ARG A 88 8.04 -4.64 0.37
CA ARG A 88 9.40 -4.09 0.47
C ARG A 88 9.42 -2.57 0.32
N GLU A 89 8.63 -2.01 -0.60
CA GLU A 89 8.51 -0.55 -0.73
C GLU A 89 7.83 0.08 0.51
N LEU A 90 6.85 -0.60 1.11
CA LEU A 90 6.24 -0.15 2.35
C LEU A 90 7.25 -0.06 3.51
N LEU A 91 8.09 -1.10 3.68
CA LEU A 91 9.15 -1.10 4.68
C LEU A 91 10.18 0.01 4.46
N LYS A 92 10.47 0.37 3.20
CA LYS A 92 11.34 1.53 2.91
C LYS A 92 10.69 2.83 3.33
N LEU A 93 9.38 3.01 3.08
CA LEU A 93 8.64 4.20 3.54
C LEU A 93 8.67 4.29 5.07
N ASP A 94 8.47 3.18 5.78
CA ASP A 94 8.50 3.14 7.25
C ASP A 94 9.85 3.57 7.82
N GLY A 95 10.94 3.31 7.10
CA GLY A 95 12.30 3.73 7.48
C GLY A 95 12.62 5.21 7.24
N ILE A 96 11.75 5.98 6.57
CA ILE A 96 11.99 7.41 6.30
C ILE A 96 11.45 8.25 7.46
N GLU A 97 12.30 8.62 8.41
CA GLU A 97 11.92 9.50 9.53
C GLU A 97 11.94 10.97 9.10
N SER A 98 10.78 11.64 9.15
CA SER A 98 10.64 13.06 8.79
C SER A 98 9.32 13.64 9.30
N GLU A 99 9.26 14.97 9.40
CA GLU A 99 8.08 15.74 9.78
C GLU A 99 7.54 16.61 8.64
N GLY A 100 6.44 17.32 8.89
CA GLY A 100 5.86 18.27 7.95
C GLY A 100 5.41 17.63 6.63
N GLU A 101 5.80 18.26 5.51
CA GLU A 101 5.37 17.88 4.16
C GLU A 101 5.88 16.50 3.73
N VAL A 102 7.12 16.13 4.08
CA VAL A 102 7.67 14.81 3.74
C VAL A 102 6.81 13.69 4.33
N LYS A 103 6.34 13.87 5.58
CA LYS A 103 5.44 12.94 6.25
C LYS A 103 4.10 12.80 5.52
N LEU A 104 3.58 13.88 4.93
CA LEU A 104 2.35 13.85 4.14
C LEU A 104 2.56 13.07 2.83
N GLN A 105 3.66 13.30 2.11
CA GLN A 105 3.99 12.57 0.89
C GLN A 105 4.21 11.08 1.15
N ARG A 106 4.94 10.74 2.22
CA ARG A 106 5.12 9.36 2.67
C ARG A 106 3.78 8.68 2.95
N LYS A 107 2.85 9.34 3.68
CA LYS A 107 1.51 8.80 3.95
C LYS A 107 0.70 8.58 2.68
N ALA A 108 0.76 9.51 1.73
CA ALA A 108 0.08 9.35 0.45
C ALA A 108 0.61 8.13 -0.31
N GLU A 109 1.93 7.90 -0.28
CA GLU A 109 2.54 6.76 -0.95
C GLU A 109 2.23 5.43 -0.24
N VAL A 110 2.20 5.40 1.10
CA VAL A 110 1.73 4.24 1.87
C VAL A 110 0.32 3.83 1.46
N GLN A 111 -0.60 4.80 1.34
CA GLN A 111 -1.97 4.53 0.90
C GLN A 111 -2.01 3.96 -0.52
N ARG A 112 -1.14 4.46 -1.41
CA ARG A 112 -1.03 3.97 -2.79
C ARG A 112 -0.58 2.52 -2.85
N VAL A 113 0.47 2.17 -2.09
CA VAL A 113 0.97 0.80 -1.96
C VAL A 113 -0.13 -0.13 -1.44
N GLN A 114 -0.85 0.28 -0.39
CA GLN A 114 -1.92 -0.54 0.18
C GLN A 114 -3.08 -0.76 -0.81
N ASN A 115 -3.48 0.27 -1.57
CA ASN A 115 -4.51 0.13 -2.59
C ASN A 115 -4.13 -0.88 -3.69
N PHE A 116 -2.84 -0.91 -4.08
CA PHE A 116 -2.35 -1.89 -5.06
C PHE A 116 -2.29 -3.30 -4.47
N HIS A 117 -1.89 -3.45 -3.21
CA HIS A 117 -1.94 -4.73 -2.51
C HIS A 117 -3.38 -5.28 -2.46
N ASP A 118 -4.35 -4.48 -2.05
CA ASP A 118 -5.76 -4.86 -2.01
C ASP A 118 -6.30 -5.24 -3.40
N THR A 119 -5.78 -4.60 -4.46
CA THR A 119 -6.11 -4.96 -5.84
C THR A 119 -5.55 -6.32 -6.20
N LEU A 120 -4.29 -6.61 -5.86
CA LEU A 120 -3.69 -7.93 -6.08
C LEU A 120 -4.47 -9.04 -5.38
N ASP A 121 -4.90 -8.83 -4.13
CA ASP A 121 -5.69 -9.82 -3.39
C ASP A 121 -7.00 -10.15 -4.10
N LYS A 122 -7.71 -9.13 -4.58
CA LYS A 122 -8.95 -9.31 -5.37
C LYS A 122 -8.68 -10.03 -6.68
N LEU A 123 -7.60 -9.69 -7.38
CA LEU A 123 -7.21 -10.34 -8.62
C LEU A 123 -6.85 -11.80 -8.41
N LYS A 124 -6.11 -12.12 -7.34
CA LYS A 124 -5.72 -13.50 -6.99
C LYS A 124 -6.95 -14.37 -6.67
N ALA A 125 -7.92 -13.81 -5.95
CA ALA A 125 -9.20 -14.48 -5.67
C ALA A 125 -9.99 -14.75 -6.96
N ARG A 126 -10.13 -13.73 -7.84
CA ARG A 126 -10.80 -13.87 -9.14
C ARG A 126 -10.09 -14.84 -10.07
N ASN A 127 -8.76 -14.85 -10.08
CA ASN A 127 -7.95 -15.78 -10.85
C ASN A 127 -8.15 -17.23 -10.39
N SER A 128 -8.43 -17.46 -9.10
CA SER A 128 -8.72 -18.78 -8.54
C SER A 128 -10.15 -19.23 -8.83
N ASN A 129 -11.11 -18.30 -8.89
CA ASN A 129 -12.51 -18.59 -9.20
C ASN A 129 -13.10 -17.57 -10.20
N PRO A 130 -12.87 -17.75 -11.51
CA PRO A 130 -13.26 -16.77 -12.53
C PRO A 130 -14.78 -16.67 -12.76
N PHE A 131 -15.58 -17.59 -12.21
CA PHE A 131 -17.03 -17.61 -12.37
C PHE A 131 -17.78 -16.95 -11.21
N SER A 132 -17.12 -16.69 -10.07
CA SER A 132 -17.73 -16.10 -8.87
C SER A 132 -18.49 -14.80 -9.16
N ASP A 133 -17.92 -13.91 -9.99
CA ASP A 133 -18.51 -12.60 -10.26
C ASP A 133 -19.54 -12.65 -11.41
N LYS A 134 -19.42 -13.61 -12.34
CA LYS A 134 -20.31 -13.74 -13.51
C LYS A 134 -21.65 -14.41 -13.16
N LEU A 135 -21.68 -15.25 -12.13
CA LEU A 135 -22.90 -15.96 -11.70
C LEU A 135 -23.96 -15.04 -11.07
N LYS A 136 -23.59 -13.83 -10.62
CA LYS A 136 -24.56 -12.82 -10.18
C LYS A 136 -25.33 -12.18 -11.34
N ALA A 137 -24.74 -12.10 -12.53
CA ALA A 137 -25.32 -11.44 -13.70
C ALA A 137 -26.11 -12.39 -14.63
N VAL A 138 -25.87 -13.71 -14.53
CA VAL A 138 -26.49 -14.69 -15.42
C VAL A 138 -27.20 -15.76 -14.58
N LYS A 139 -28.32 -15.39 -13.96
CA LYS A 139 -29.39 -16.36 -13.69
C LYS A 139 -30.02 -16.71 -15.04
N VAL A 140 -29.31 -17.49 -15.88
CA VAL A 140 -29.99 -18.23 -16.95
C VAL A 140 -30.80 -19.30 -16.24
N ALA A 141 -32.07 -18.97 -15.99
CA ALA A 141 -33.08 -19.98 -15.78
C ALA A 141 -33.15 -20.75 -17.09
N THR A 142 -32.43 -21.88 -17.18
CA THR A 142 -32.75 -22.92 -18.15
C THR A 142 -34.10 -23.49 -17.73
N ASN A 143 -35.14 -22.77 -18.08
CA ASN A 143 -36.49 -23.31 -18.17
C ASN A 143 -36.46 -24.33 -19.30
N TRP A 144 -36.20 -25.59 -18.95
CA TRP A 144 -36.47 -26.72 -19.83
C TRP A 144 -37.94 -26.64 -20.24
N GLY A 145 -38.18 -26.09 -21.43
CA GLY A 145 -39.53 -25.97 -21.96
C GLY A 145 -40.18 -27.34 -21.96
N THR A 146 -41.32 -27.44 -21.29
CA THR A 146 -42.25 -28.56 -21.40
C THR A 146 -42.60 -28.75 -22.87
N PHE A 147 -41.84 -29.60 -23.56
CA PHE A 147 -42.18 -30.10 -24.88
C PHE A 147 -42.84 -31.47 -24.70
N ASP A 148 -44.02 -31.46 -24.09
CA ASP A 148 -44.99 -32.54 -24.24
C ASP A 148 -46.39 -32.00 -23.94
N SER A 149 -46.98 -31.32 -24.91
CA SER A 149 -48.44 -31.15 -24.98
C SER A 149 -48.83 -30.72 -26.39
N ARG A 150 -48.59 -31.62 -27.35
CA ARG A 150 -49.29 -31.57 -28.63
C ARG A 150 -49.32 -32.92 -29.35
N MET A 151 -49.94 -33.93 -28.74
CA MET A 151 -50.76 -34.88 -29.51
C MET A 151 -51.70 -35.58 -28.53
N GLY A 152 -52.98 -35.58 -28.87
CA GLY A 152 -54.04 -36.06 -28.00
C GLY A 152 -54.07 -37.57 -27.81
N ASN A 153 -54.73 -37.94 -26.72
CA ASN A 153 -55.59 -39.12 -26.58
C ASN A 153 -54.92 -40.50 -26.72
N LEU A 154 -54.76 -41.22 -25.60
CA LEU A 154 -55.45 -42.50 -25.31
C LEU A 154 -54.87 -43.17 -24.03
N THR A 155 -55.77 -43.41 -23.08
CA THR A 155 -55.84 -44.57 -22.17
C THR A 155 -54.71 -44.82 -21.16
N ALA A 156 -54.99 -44.53 -19.89
CA ALA A 156 -54.20 -44.97 -18.74
C ALA A 156 -54.57 -46.39 -18.30
N PRO A 157 -53.60 -47.17 -17.79
CA PRO A 157 -53.86 -48.15 -16.75
C PRO A 157 -53.06 -47.83 -15.48
N LEU A 158 -53.75 -47.78 -14.34
CA LEU A 158 -53.16 -48.00 -13.02
C LEU A 158 -53.39 -49.47 -12.65
N PRO A 159 -52.36 -50.21 -12.26
CA PRO A 159 -52.25 -50.74 -10.88
C PRO A 159 -50.76 -50.81 -10.46
N THR A 160 -50.28 -50.96 -9.23
CA THR A 160 -50.80 -51.18 -7.87
C THR A 160 -49.56 -51.06 -6.98
N SER A 161 -49.71 -50.58 -5.75
CA SER A 161 -48.66 -50.53 -4.72
C SER A 161 -47.95 -51.87 -4.55
N SER A 162 -46.62 -51.85 -4.45
CA SER A 162 -45.89 -52.87 -3.68
C SER A 162 -44.64 -52.27 -3.03
N SER A 163 -44.65 -52.35 -1.70
CA SER A 163 -43.56 -52.03 -0.80
C SER A 163 -42.46 -53.07 -0.95
N THR A 164 -41.20 -52.64 -1.08
CA THR A 164 -40.06 -53.42 -0.60
C THR A 164 -38.95 -52.48 -0.15
N ASN A 165 -38.51 -52.70 1.08
CA ASN A 165 -37.43 -52.00 1.76
C ASN A 165 -36.13 -52.12 0.95
N VAL A 166 -35.49 -50.99 0.65
CA VAL A 166 -34.09 -50.97 0.22
C VAL A 166 -33.24 -51.14 1.48
N THR A 167 -32.78 -52.37 1.68
CA THR A 167 -31.85 -52.78 2.74
C THR A 167 -30.54 -52.02 2.61
N ARG A 168 -30.12 -51.40 3.71
CA ARG A 168 -28.76 -50.87 3.91
C ARG A 168 -27.80 -52.06 3.93
N ASP A 169 -26.96 -52.16 2.91
CA ASP A 169 -25.76 -53.00 2.94
C ASP A 169 -24.54 -52.09 3.11
N TRP A 170 -24.05 -52.03 4.35
CA TRP A 170 -22.77 -51.46 4.74
C TRP A 170 -22.12 -52.47 5.71
N GLU A 171 -21.84 -53.68 5.23
CA GLU A 171 -20.88 -54.59 5.86
C GLU A 171 -19.51 -54.41 5.18
N ARG A 172 -18.52 -53.90 5.92
CA ARG A 172 -17.54 -54.67 6.70
C ARG A 172 -16.32 -54.99 5.82
N PHE A 173 -15.32 -54.12 5.91
CA PHE A 173 -13.95 -54.48 5.55
C PHE A 173 -13.37 -55.24 6.73
N ASP A 174 -13.10 -56.52 6.54
CA ASP A 174 -12.16 -57.28 7.34
C ASP A 174 -10.80 -57.33 6.62
N ASP A 175 -9.76 -57.25 7.45
CA ASP A 175 -8.31 -57.46 7.25
C ASP A 175 -7.46 -56.31 6.66
#